data_AF-A0AAW2AE90-F1
#
_entry.id   AF-A0AAW2AE90-F1
#
_cell.length_a   1.000
_cell.length_b   1.000
_cell.length_c   1.000
_cell.angle_alpha   90.00
_cell.angle_beta   90.00
_cell.angle_gamma   90.00
#
_symmetry.space_group_name_H-M   'P 1'
#
loop_
_entity.id
_entity.type
_entity.pdbx_description
1 polymer ?
#
loop_
_entity_poly.entity_id
_entity_poly.type
_entity_poly.pdbx_seq_one_letter_code
_entity_poly.pdbx_strand_id
1 'polypeptide(L)'
;MDYCATLDNPKIRDVLACYDPDSDKAACILLLLMLYFKKPKESLMLEVDPCATAVDVNTAELPGTPCLIIQGDMMKPSGWLISIEGHVVMGPHPFILYGIAAFFSSYYVCNLEYPAAGSSTLEFIQRCFLGINPERGSKTKKQTTMNPHVSTLLRKLIDFEWAS
;
A
#
# COMPACT_ATOMS: atom_id res chain seq x y z
N MET A 1 21.41 -0.94 -18.47
CA MET A 1 20.56 -2.13 -18.60
C MET A 1 19.22 -1.73 -18.01
N ASP A 2 18.15 -1.72 -18.79
CA ASP A 2 16.87 -1.12 -18.37
C ASP A 2 16.18 -2.04 -17.35
N TYR A 3 16.32 -1.75 -16.06
CA TYR A 3 15.80 -2.59 -14.96
C TYR A 3 14.29 -2.84 -15.09
N CYS A 4 13.56 -1.85 -15.64
CA CYS A 4 12.15 -1.96 -15.98
C CYS A 4 11.83 -3.08 -16.98
N ALA A 5 12.78 -3.46 -17.84
CA ALA A 5 12.62 -4.57 -18.77
C ALA A 5 12.60 -5.95 -18.07
N THR A 6 13.18 -6.06 -16.88
CA THR A 6 13.23 -7.31 -16.08
C THR A 6 12.01 -7.52 -15.17
N LEU A 7 11.10 -6.53 -15.10
CA LEU A 7 9.86 -6.66 -14.36
C LEU A 7 8.85 -7.45 -15.21
N ASP A 8 8.73 -8.74 -14.93
CA ASP A 8 7.79 -9.70 -15.56
C ASP A 8 6.30 -9.41 -15.28
N ASN A 9 5.94 -8.23 -14.77
CA ASN A 9 4.54 -7.87 -14.53
C ASN A 9 4.12 -6.75 -15.51
N PRO A 10 3.31 -7.05 -16.55
CA PRO A 10 2.91 -6.05 -17.55
C PRO A 10 2.17 -4.87 -16.91
N LYS A 11 1.44 -5.09 -15.81
CA LYS A 11 0.71 -4.03 -15.09
C LYS A 11 1.63 -2.97 -14.50
N ILE A 12 2.88 -3.30 -14.18
CA ILE A 12 3.86 -2.30 -13.72
C ILE A 12 4.18 -1.32 -14.84
N ARG A 13 4.33 -1.82 -16.07
CA ARG A 13 4.58 -0.96 -17.24
C ARG A 13 3.38 -0.07 -17.52
N ASP A 14 2.16 -0.58 -17.35
CA ASP A 14 0.94 0.20 -17.52
C ASP A 14 0.89 1.37 -16.52
N VAL A 15 1.16 1.12 -15.24
CA VAL A 15 1.22 2.17 -14.21
C VAL A 15 2.27 3.22 -14.54
N LEU A 16 3.46 2.80 -14.97
CA LEU A 16 4.53 3.73 -15.35
C LEU A 16 4.21 4.52 -16.63
N ALA A 17 3.51 3.92 -17.59
CA ALA A 17 3.10 4.58 -18.83
C ALA A 17 1.96 5.58 -18.62
N CYS A 18 1.06 5.30 -17.67
CA CYS A 18 -0.04 6.18 -17.30
C CYS A 18 0.36 7.27 -16.28
N TYR A 19 1.56 7.20 -15.71
CA TYR A 19 2.05 8.21 -14.78
C TYR A 19 2.28 9.55 -15.48
N ASP A 20 1.78 10.62 -14.87
CA ASP A 20 2.00 12.00 -15.32
C ASP A 20 2.30 12.94 -14.13
N PRO A 21 2.70 14.20 -14.38
CA PRO A 21 3.06 15.14 -13.30
C PRO A 21 1.96 15.43 -12.28
N ASP A 22 0.69 15.24 -12.65
CA ASP A 22 -0.47 15.48 -11.78
C ASP A 22 -0.87 14.23 -10.99
N SER A 23 -0.23 13.08 -11.26
CA SER A 23 -0.47 11.83 -10.57
C SER A 23 0.08 11.88 -9.14
N ASP A 24 -0.65 11.30 -8.18
CA ASP A 24 -0.20 11.26 -6.80
C ASP A 24 0.93 10.25 -6.63
N LYS A 25 2.13 10.76 -6.33
CA LYS A 25 3.34 9.95 -6.20
C LYS A 25 3.23 8.87 -5.13
N ALA A 26 2.59 9.15 -3.99
CA ALA A 26 2.49 8.19 -2.90
C ALA A 26 1.57 7.03 -3.27
N ALA A 27 0.43 7.33 -3.91
CA ALA A 27 -0.47 6.32 -4.44
C ALA A 27 0.19 5.46 -5.52
N CYS A 28 0.92 6.09 -6.45
CA CYS A 28 1.67 5.39 -7.50
C CYS A 28 2.71 4.43 -6.90
N ILE A 29 3.51 4.88 -5.93
CA ILE A 29 4.52 4.06 -5.25
C ILE A 29 3.85 2.88 -4.55
N LEU A 30 2.75 3.10 -3.84
CA LEU A 30 2.02 2.04 -3.16
C LEU A 30 1.51 0.99 -4.16
N LEU A 31 0.91 1.43 -5.27
CA LEU A 31 0.42 0.55 -6.34
C LEU A 31 1.56 -0.27 -6.96
N LEU A 32 2.72 0.35 -7.23
CA LEU A 32 3.90 -0.32 -7.76
C LEU A 32 4.45 -1.38 -6.80
N LEU A 33 4.49 -1.11 -5.48
CA LEU A 33 4.90 -2.08 -4.48
C LEU A 33 3.96 -3.29 -4.44
N MET A 34 2.64 -3.05 -4.48
CA MET A 34 1.65 -4.13 -4.51
C MET A 34 1.79 -5.01 -5.77
N LEU A 35 2.00 -4.39 -6.93
CA LEU A 35 2.24 -5.09 -8.19
C LEU A 35 3.56 -5.88 -8.18
N TYR A 36 4.61 -5.33 -7.58
CA TYR A 36 5.91 -6.00 -7.44
C TYR A 36 5.79 -7.26 -6.57
N PHE A 37 5.11 -7.16 -5.42
CA PHE A 37 4.89 -8.31 -4.54
C PHE A 37 3.81 -9.27 -5.05
N LYS A 38 3.23 -9.00 -6.23
CA LYS A 38 2.18 -9.80 -6.87
C LYS A 38 0.98 -10.03 -5.94
N LYS A 39 0.61 -9.00 -5.19
CA LYS A 39 -0.51 -9.02 -4.25
C LYS A 39 -1.72 -8.30 -4.87
N PRO A 40 -2.96 -8.79 -4.65
CA PRO A 40 -4.15 -8.11 -5.15
C PRO A 40 -4.28 -6.75 -4.46
N LYS A 41 -4.59 -5.69 -5.22
CA LYS A 41 -4.77 -4.33 -4.66
C LYS A 41 -5.87 -4.32 -3.60
N GLU A 42 -6.91 -5.11 -3.83
CA GLU A 42 -8.08 -5.31 -2.99
C GLU A 42 -7.75 -5.86 -1.58
N SER A 43 -6.51 -6.31 -1.35
CA SER A 43 -6.06 -6.75 -0.02
C SER A 43 -5.76 -5.63 0.97
N LEU A 44 -5.51 -4.41 0.50
CA LEU A 44 -5.20 -3.24 1.34
C LEU A 44 -6.06 -2.03 1.01
N MET A 45 -6.65 -1.99 -0.18
CA MET A 45 -7.27 -0.78 -0.74
C MET A 45 -8.49 -1.11 -1.60
N LEU A 46 -9.45 -0.18 -1.63
CA LEU A 46 -10.67 -0.26 -2.43
C LEU A 46 -10.87 1.06 -3.16
N GLU A 47 -11.13 1.02 -4.47
CA GLU A 47 -11.55 2.20 -5.23
C GLU A 47 -13.07 2.29 -5.24
N VAL A 48 -13.59 3.49 -4.99
CA VAL A 48 -15.02 3.81 -4.97
C VAL A 48 -15.29 5.03 -5.84
N ASP A 49 -16.57 5.32 -6.08
CA ASP A 49 -16.98 6.52 -6.81
C ASP A 49 -16.36 7.80 -6.17
N PRO A 50 -15.89 8.78 -6.97
CA PRO A 50 -15.30 10.02 -6.46
C PRO A 50 -16.19 10.78 -5.45
N CYS A 51 -17.51 10.62 -5.54
CA CYS A 51 -18.48 11.26 -4.66
C CYS A 51 -19.01 10.34 -3.56
N ALA A 52 -18.51 9.10 -3.44
CA ALA A 52 -18.99 8.14 -2.45
C ALA A 52 -18.79 8.65 -1.02
N THR A 53 -19.86 8.64 -0.23
CA THR A 53 -19.81 9.02 1.19
C THR A 53 -19.50 7.81 2.07
N ALA A 54 -19.18 8.05 3.35
CA ALA A 54 -19.01 6.98 4.32
C ALA A 54 -20.26 6.09 4.45
N VAL A 55 -21.46 6.66 4.27
CA VAL A 55 -22.72 5.90 4.29
C VAL A 55 -22.80 4.95 3.10
N ASP A 56 -22.49 5.43 1.91
CA ASP A 56 -22.52 4.62 0.68
C ASP A 56 -21.54 3.45 0.79
N VAL A 57 -20.32 3.72 1.26
CA VAL A 57 -19.27 2.70 1.39
C VAL A 57 -19.59 1.66 2.46
N ASN A 58 -20.23 2.06 3.57
CA ASN A 58 -20.65 1.13 4.63
C ASN A 58 -21.76 0.15 4.20
N THR A 59 -22.41 0.36 3.05
CA THR A 59 -23.37 -0.62 2.52
C THR A 59 -22.71 -1.82 1.84
N ALA A 60 -21.41 -1.74 1.56
CA ALA A 60 -20.63 -2.82 0.98
C ALA A 60 -20.06 -3.76 2.07
N GLU A 61 -19.73 -5.00 1.68
CA GLU A 61 -18.96 -5.91 2.53
C GLU A 61 -17.50 -5.44 2.62
N LEU A 62 -17.18 -4.69 3.67
CA LEU A 62 -15.85 -4.18 3.94
C LEU A 62 -14.97 -5.20 4.69
N PRO A 63 -13.64 -5.21 4.47
CA PRO A 63 -12.75 -6.11 5.18
C PRO A 63 -12.74 -5.88 6.69
N GLY A 64 -12.53 -6.96 7.46
CA GLY A 64 -12.34 -6.87 8.91
C GLY A 64 -10.99 -6.25 9.31
N THR A 65 -9.98 -6.32 8.44
CA THR A 65 -8.72 -5.61 8.62
C THR A 65 -8.82 -4.16 8.15
N PRO A 66 -7.93 -3.26 8.60
CA PRO A 66 -7.87 -1.92 8.04
C PRO A 66 -7.84 -1.96 6.51
N CYS A 67 -8.57 -1.05 5.87
CA CYS A 67 -8.64 -0.90 4.42
C CYS A 67 -8.61 0.59 4.05
N LEU A 68 -7.76 0.94 3.09
CA LEU A 68 -7.67 2.30 2.55
C LEU A 68 -8.64 2.43 1.37
N ILE A 69 -9.69 3.23 1.55
CA ILE A 69 -10.68 3.46 0.51
C ILE A 69 -10.29 4.73 -0.25
N ILE A 70 -10.23 4.63 -1.57
CA ILE A 70 -9.83 5.68 -2.50
C ILE A 70 -11.06 6.18 -3.26
N GLN A 71 -11.31 7.48 -3.20
CA GLN A 71 -12.37 8.10 -3.99
C GLN A 71 -11.83 8.43 -5.38
N GLY A 72 -12.36 7.78 -6.41
CA GLY A 72 -11.94 7.91 -7.79
C GLY A 72 -10.75 7.02 -8.16
N ASP A 73 -9.97 7.49 -9.12
CA ASP A 73 -8.84 6.74 -9.68
C ASP A 73 -7.63 6.76 -8.73
N MET A 74 -6.98 5.61 -8.51
CA MET A 74 -5.82 5.50 -7.63
C MET A 74 -4.65 6.42 -8.01
N MET A 75 -4.40 6.65 -9.29
CA MET A 75 -3.29 7.52 -9.72
C MET A 75 -3.65 8.99 -9.50
N LYS A 76 -4.93 9.34 -9.51
CA LYS A 76 -5.45 10.71 -9.29
C LYS A 76 -6.61 10.71 -8.30
N PRO A 77 -6.33 10.37 -7.03
CA PRO A 77 -7.37 10.19 -6.03
C PRO A 77 -7.96 11.55 -5.66
N SER A 78 -9.30 11.63 -5.65
CA SER A 78 -10.03 12.84 -5.24
C SER A 78 -10.15 12.96 -3.72
N GLY A 79 -10.04 11.84 -3.01
CA GLY A 79 -10.10 11.76 -1.56
C GLY A 79 -9.88 10.34 -1.04
N TRP A 80 -9.89 10.20 0.28
CA TRP A 80 -9.70 8.91 0.93
C TRP A 80 -10.57 8.75 2.18
N LEU A 81 -10.89 7.49 2.49
CA LEU A 81 -11.50 7.04 3.72
C LEU A 81 -10.71 5.86 4.27
N ILE A 82 -10.93 5.53 5.55
CA ILE A 82 -10.39 4.30 6.15
C ILE A 82 -11.54 3.53 6.77
N SER A 83 -11.57 2.23 6.51
CA SER A 83 -12.39 1.30 7.28
C SER A 83 -11.53 0.40 8.16
N ILE A 84 -12.09 0.04 9.32
CA ILE A 84 -11.52 -0.92 10.28
C ILE A 84 -12.69 -1.78 10.76
N GLU A 85 -12.49 -3.09 10.87
CA GLU A 85 -13.53 -4.03 11.32
C GLU A 85 -14.86 -3.90 10.53
N GLY A 86 -14.76 -3.69 9.22
CA GLY A 86 -15.93 -3.60 8.34
C GLY A 86 -16.68 -2.27 8.38
N HIS A 87 -16.17 -1.25 9.08
CA HIS A 87 -16.84 0.06 9.19
C HIS A 87 -15.91 1.19 8.81
N VAL A 88 -16.41 2.17 8.06
CA VAL A 88 -15.71 3.43 7.81
C VAL A 88 -15.58 4.21 9.12
N VAL A 89 -14.34 4.49 9.52
CA VAL A 89 -14.00 5.18 10.78
C VAL A 89 -13.45 6.58 10.57
N MET A 90 -13.03 6.91 9.35
CA MET A 90 -12.39 8.20 9.02
C MET A 90 -12.61 8.57 7.56
N GLY A 91 -12.66 9.88 7.26
CA GLY A 91 -12.89 10.43 5.93
C GLY A 91 -14.36 10.75 5.64
N PRO A 92 -14.66 11.29 4.44
CA PRO A 92 -13.72 11.57 3.35
C PRO A 92 -12.78 12.77 3.62
N HIS A 93 -11.51 12.62 3.24
CA HIS A 93 -10.48 13.65 3.39
C HIS A 93 -9.61 13.77 2.12
N PRO A 94 -9.02 14.95 1.84
CA PRO A 94 -8.05 15.13 0.75
C PRO A 94 -6.65 14.61 1.13
N PHE A 95 -5.73 14.63 0.16
CA PHE A 95 -4.31 14.27 0.30
C PHE A 95 -4.07 12.81 0.70
N ILE A 96 -3.94 11.95 -0.31
CA ILE A 96 -3.84 10.50 -0.12
C ILE A 96 -2.62 10.06 0.70
N LEU A 97 -1.52 10.82 0.71
CA LEU A 97 -0.37 10.53 1.57
C LEU A 97 -0.78 10.44 3.05
N TYR A 98 -1.67 11.31 3.51
CA TYR A 98 -2.19 11.26 4.88
C TYR A 98 -3.12 10.05 5.09
N GLY A 99 -3.86 9.65 4.07
CA GLY A 99 -4.64 8.42 4.09
C GLY A 99 -3.77 7.18 4.23
N ILE A 100 -2.69 7.08 3.45
CA ILE A 100 -1.71 5.99 3.54
C ILE A 100 -1.05 5.98 4.93
N ALA A 101 -0.70 7.15 5.47
CA ALA A 101 -0.13 7.26 6.81
C ALA A 101 -1.11 6.78 7.89
N ALA A 102 -2.35 7.29 7.89
CA ALA A 102 -3.37 6.90 8.85
C ALA A 102 -3.73 5.41 8.76
N PHE A 103 -3.84 4.88 7.54
CA PHE A 103 -4.07 3.46 7.26
C PHE A 103 -2.94 2.58 7.80
N PHE A 104 -1.69 2.97 7.57
CA PHE A 104 -0.57 2.21 8.11
C PHE A 104 -0.52 2.31 9.65
N SER A 105 -0.73 3.51 10.20
CA SER A 105 -0.73 3.76 11.65
C SER A 105 -1.80 2.96 12.39
N SER A 106 -2.96 2.66 11.79
CA SER A 106 -4.01 1.89 12.45
C SER A 106 -3.55 0.49 12.86
N TYR A 107 -2.65 -0.16 12.11
CA TYR A 107 -2.07 -1.45 12.51
C TYR A 107 -1.27 -1.36 13.81
N TYR A 108 -0.68 -0.20 14.11
CA TYR A 108 0.10 0.02 15.32
C TYR A 108 -0.78 0.46 16.48
N VAL A 109 -1.60 1.48 16.25
CA VAL A 109 -2.49 2.06 17.27
C VAL A 109 -3.50 1.04 17.77
N CYS A 110 -4.11 0.27 16.87
CA CYS A 110 -5.12 -0.75 17.22
C CYS A 110 -4.50 -2.12 17.51
N ASN A 111 -3.17 -2.25 17.53
CA ASN A 111 -2.44 -3.50 17.72
C ASN A 111 -2.89 -4.66 16.81
N LEU A 112 -3.12 -4.36 15.53
CA LEU A 112 -3.61 -5.33 14.55
C LEU A 112 -2.45 -6.00 13.82
N GLU A 113 -2.66 -7.25 13.41
CA GLU A 113 -1.74 -7.97 12.54
C GLU A 113 -1.90 -7.54 11.08
N TYR A 114 -0.83 -7.66 10.29
CA TYR A 114 -0.93 -7.44 8.85
C TYR A 114 -1.70 -8.56 8.17
N PRO A 115 -2.62 -8.26 7.22
CA PRO A 115 -3.26 -9.28 6.41
C PRO A 115 -2.22 -10.03 5.58
N ALA A 116 -2.32 -11.36 5.50
CA ALA A 116 -1.36 -12.19 4.77
C ALA A 116 -1.23 -11.81 3.28
N ALA A 117 -2.31 -11.29 2.70
CA ALA A 117 -2.33 -10.85 1.30
C ALA A 117 -1.56 -9.53 1.07
N GLY A 118 -1.49 -8.61 2.05
CA GLY A 118 -0.79 -7.33 1.90
C GLY A 118 0.47 -7.19 2.77
N SER A 119 0.86 -8.22 3.50
CA SER A 119 1.92 -8.18 4.50
C SER A 119 3.29 -7.79 3.94
N SER A 120 3.68 -8.28 2.75
CA SER A 120 4.96 -7.90 2.14
C SER A 120 5.04 -6.40 1.84
N THR A 121 3.95 -5.80 1.37
CA THR A 121 3.88 -4.36 1.09
C THR A 121 3.98 -3.55 2.38
N LEU A 122 3.20 -3.92 3.40
CA LEU A 122 3.21 -3.25 4.70
C LEU A 122 4.56 -3.41 5.41
N GLU A 123 5.17 -4.60 5.37
CA GLU A 123 6.50 -4.84 5.94
C GLU A 123 7.59 -4.07 5.19
N PHE A 124 7.47 -3.92 3.87
CA PHE A 124 8.37 -3.07 3.09
C PHE A 124 8.28 -1.60 3.53
N ILE A 125 7.06 -1.05 3.64
CA ILE A 125 6.82 0.32 4.12
C ILE A 125 7.37 0.49 5.54
N GLN A 126 7.04 -0.44 6.43
CA GLN A 126 7.52 -0.48 7.82
C GLN A 126 9.04 -0.31 7.90
N ARG A 127 9.79 -1.12 7.14
CA ARG A 127 11.25 -1.18 7.25
C ARG A 127 11.94 -0.10 6.44
N CYS A 128 11.52 0.10 5.19
CA CYS A 128 12.25 0.93 4.23
C CYS A 128 11.87 2.41 4.32
N PHE A 129 10.58 2.72 4.59
CA PHE A 129 10.13 4.10 4.65
C PHE A 129 10.04 4.62 6.08
N LEU A 130 9.72 3.76 7.06
CA LEU A 130 9.49 4.19 8.44
C LEU A 130 10.58 3.75 9.42
N GLY A 131 11.51 2.87 9.01
CA GLY A 131 12.62 2.42 9.86
C GLY A 131 12.20 1.66 11.11
N ILE A 132 10.98 1.10 11.13
CA ILE A 132 10.46 0.36 12.28
C ILE A 132 10.97 -1.08 12.19
N ASN A 133 11.66 -1.55 13.23
CA ASN A 133 12.11 -2.95 13.32
C ASN A 133 12.88 -3.42 12.06
N PRO A 134 13.91 -2.68 11.61
CA PRO A 134 14.55 -2.91 10.31
C PRO A 134 15.21 -4.29 10.21
N GLU A 135 15.74 -4.80 11.32
CA GLU A 135 16.43 -6.10 11.38
C GLU A 135 15.52 -7.26 11.84
N ARG A 136 14.59 -7.02 12.77
CA ARG A 136 13.80 -8.05 13.44
C ARG A 136 12.42 -7.54 13.82
N GLY A 137 11.42 -8.41 13.70
CA GLY A 137 10.04 -8.11 14.10
C GLY A 137 9.16 -7.72 12.92
N SER A 138 7.99 -8.34 12.84
CA SER A 138 6.95 -8.02 11.87
C SER A 138 5.59 -8.10 12.57
N LYS A 139 4.61 -7.39 12.04
CA LYS A 139 3.19 -7.50 12.45
C LYS A 139 2.51 -8.74 11.84
N THR A 140 3.25 -9.61 11.16
CA THR A 140 2.79 -10.94 10.71
C THR A 140 2.96 -11.98 11.81
N LYS A 141 2.08 -12.99 11.88
CA LYS A 141 2.20 -14.08 12.86
C LYS A 141 3.55 -14.82 12.73
N LYS A 142 4.25 -14.96 13.86
CA LYS A 142 5.39 -15.86 14.07
C LYS A 142 6.56 -15.73 13.05
N GLN A 143 6.86 -14.52 12.58
CA GLN A 143 8.10 -14.27 11.83
C GLN A 143 9.12 -13.51 12.69
N THR A 144 10.17 -14.21 13.09
CA THR A 144 11.37 -13.60 13.71
C THR A 144 12.31 -13.01 12.66
N THR A 145 12.17 -13.42 11.40
CA THR A 145 13.02 -13.07 10.26
C THR A 145 12.25 -12.32 9.18
N MET A 146 12.96 -11.44 8.46
CA MET A 146 12.41 -10.61 7.39
C MET A 146 11.80 -11.43 6.25
N ASN A 147 10.68 -10.95 5.71
CA ASN A 147 10.07 -11.55 4.53
C ASN A 147 11.08 -11.62 3.35
N PRO A 148 11.34 -12.79 2.75
CA PRO A 148 12.35 -12.94 1.70
C PRO A 148 12.14 -12.03 0.48
N HIS A 149 10.90 -11.73 0.13
CA HIS A 149 10.59 -10.84 -0.98
C HIS A 149 10.94 -9.38 -0.66
N VAL A 150 10.69 -8.95 0.58
CA VAL A 150 11.09 -7.62 1.08
C VAL A 150 12.61 -7.51 1.09
N SER A 151 13.30 -8.53 1.63
CA SER A 151 14.77 -8.61 1.61
C SER A 151 15.35 -8.51 0.20
N THR A 152 14.71 -9.17 -0.76
CA THR A 152 15.14 -9.16 -2.18
C THR A 152 14.99 -7.77 -2.78
N LEU A 153 13.84 -7.11 -2.58
CA LEU A 153 13.64 -5.75 -3.11
C LEU A 153 14.60 -4.75 -2.46
N LEU A 154 14.75 -4.80 -1.13
CA LEU A 154 15.67 -3.92 -0.40
C LEU A 154 17.11 -4.06 -0.91
N ARG A 155 17.59 -5.30 -1.10
CA ARG A 155 18.93 -5.54 -1.64
C ARG A 155 19.10 -4.95 -3.04
N LYS A 156 18.11 -5.12 -3.93
CA LYS A 156 18.15 -4.54 -5.27
C LYS A 156 18.21 -3.01 -5.26
N LEU A 157 17.49 -2.36 -4.33
CA LEU A 157 17.54 -0.90 -4.18
C LEU A 157 18.91 -0.44 -3.68
N ILE A 158 19.47 -1.13 -2.69
CA ILE A 158 20.83 -0.89 -2.19
C ILE A 158 21.83 -1.05 -3.34
N ASP A 159 21.82 -2.18 -4.05
CA ASP A 159 22.73 -2.45 -5.17
C ASP A 159 22.64 -1.36 -6.27
N PHE A 160 21.45 -0.79 -6.50
CA PHE A 160 21.24 0.32 -7.43
C PHE A 160 21.86 1.64 -6.92
N GLU A 161 21.70 1.96 -5.63
CA GLU A 161 22.32 3.14 -5.01
C GLU A 161 23.86 3.07 -5.05
N TRP A 162 24.45 1.89 -4.81
CA TRP A 162 25.90 1.70 -4.91
C TRP A 162 26.44 1.77 -6.35
N ALA A 163 25.60 1.54 -7.36
CA ALA A 163 25.97 1.57 -8.76
C ALA A 163 25.77 2.95 -9.43
N SER A 164 25.18 3.93 -8.72
CA SER A 164 25.02 5.33 -9.15
C SER A 164 26.14 6.23 -8.64
#